data_AF-A0A820MRS3-F1
#
_entry.id   AF-A0A820MRS3-F1
#
_cell.length_a   1.000
_cell.length_b   1.000
_cell.length_c   1.000
_cell.angle_alpha   90.00
_cell.angle_beta   90.00
_cell.angle_gamma   90.00
#
_symmetry.space_group_name_H-M   'P 1'
#
loop_
_entity.id
_entity.type
_entity.pdbx_description
1 polymer ?
#
loop_
_entity_poly.entity_id
_entity_poly.type
_entity_poly.pdbx_seq_one_letter_code
_entity_poly.pdbx_strand_id
1 'polypeptide(L)'
;MTTDETILDELLTKLESSSTLHAKKDDDDDRICCPKEKFHEVDGGAALYNDGLLAKYCFRALSKYPIIYGYKRYSYGTHQIRFQIEKRGDLRSFFGIMSSLDKVSRVISTDLDNRSLYGWWELNSIVTNGKVKRSKEKNDIEKNDELTLTLKCDQQQIELEHHRTKRLLKLSVDILLCPFPWKIVVELPTYGEYVRIVQ
;
A
#
# COMPACT_ATOMS: atom_id res chain seq x y z
N MET A 1 -18.41 34.06 -76.98
CA MET A 1 -18.39 32.62 -76.63
C MET A 1 -17.65 32.55 -75.31
N THR A 2 -18.41 32.60 -74.22
CA THR A 2 -17.97 32.94 -72.86
C THR A 2 -18.84 32.12 -71.91
N THR A 3 -18.42 30.89 -71.65
CA THR A 3 -19.13 29.94 -70.78
C THR A 3 -18.15 28.88 -70.27
N ASP A 4 -17.18 29.25 -69.44
CA ASP A 4 -16.40 28.24 -68.69
C ASP A 4 -15.77 28.76 -67.38
N GLU A 5 -15.59 30.08 -67.20
CA GLU A 5 -14.99 30.60 -65.95
C GLU A 5 -15.97 30.74 -64.77
N THR A 6 -17.29 30.73 -65.00
CA THR A 6 -18.26 30.99 -63.92
C THR A 6 -18.61 29.75 -63.08
N ILE A 7 -18.29 28.55 -63.56
CA ILE A 7 -18.66 27.28 -62.88
C ILE A 7 -17.61 26.90 -61.82
N LEU A 8 -16.35 27.33 -61.99
CA LEU A 8 -15.26 27.03 -61.06
C LEU A 8 -15.37 27.82 -59.74
N ASP A 9 -15.81 29.08 -59.79
CA ASP A 9 -15.98 29.90 -58.58
C ASP A 9 -17.17 29.45 -57.71
N GLU A 10 -18.22 28.90 -58.32
CA GLU A 10 -19.40 28.38 -57.60
C GLU A 10 -19.16 27.00 -56.96
N LEU A 11 -18.18 26.24 -57.46
CA LEU A 11 -17.74 24.97 -56.87
C LEU A 11 -16.74 25.18 -55.71
N LEU A 12 -15.89 26.20 -55.79
CA LEU A 12 -14.95 26.54 -54.71
C LEU A 12 -15.65 27.09 -53.47
N THR A 13 -16.71 27.88 -53.62
CA THR A 13 -17.50 28.37 -52.47
C THR A 13 -18.32 27.27 -51.78
N LYS A 14 -18.71 26.21 -52.48
CA LYS A 14 -19.40 25.07 -51.86
C LYS A 14 -18.48 24.15 -51.07
N LEU A 15 -17.20 24.07 -51.41
CA LEU A 15 -16.22 23.23 -50.68
C LEU A 15 -15.78 23.84 -49.33
N GLU A 16 -15.84 25.17 -49.17
CA GLU A 16 -15.49 25.83 -47.90
C GLU A 16 -16.63 25.82 -46.86
N SER A 17 -17.85 25.46 -47.27
CA SER A 17 -19.03 25.47 -46.40
C SER A 17 -19.31 24.14 -45.67
N SER A 18 -18.51 23.10 -45.89
CA SER A 18 -18.74 21.75 -45.35
C SER A 18 -17.71 21.29 -44.29
N SER A 19 -17.12 22.22 -43.53
CA SER A 19 -16.30 21.88 -42.36
C SER A 19 -16.80 22.56 -41.09
N THR A 20 -17.91 22.07 -40.54
CA THR A 20 -18.27 22.36 -39.14
C THR A 20 -19.00 21.19 -38.51
N LEU A 21 -18.36 20.01 -38.56
CA LEU A 21 -18.64 18.96 -37.58
C LEU A 21 -17.98 19.38 -36.27
N HIS A 22 -18.79 19.92 -35.36
CA HIS A 22 -18.48 19.99 -33.94
C HIS A 22 -18.21 18.58 -33.41
N ALA A 23 -16.94 18.16 -33.47
CA ALA A 23 -16.44 17.11 -32.60
C ALA A 23 -16.49 17.66 -31.17
N LYS A 24 -17.58 17.36 -30.46
CA LYS A 24 -17.55 17.34 -29.00
C LYS A 24 -16.53 16.29 -28.62
N LYS A 25 -15.33 16.76 -28.31
CA LYS A 25 -14.31 15.99 -27.64
C LYS A 25 -14.84 15.87 -26.22
N ASP A 26 -15.58 14.79 -25.97
CA ASP A 26 -15.81 14.33 -24.61
C ASP A 26 -14.41 13.98 -24.09
N ASP A 27 -13.79 14.94 -23.43
CA ASP A 27 -12.66 14.73 -22.54
C ASP A 27 -13.21 13.92 -21.35
N ASP A 28 -13.58 12.66 -21.62
CA ASP A 28 -13.59 11.61 -20.62
C ASP A 28 -12.14 11.48 -20.19
N ASP A 29 -11.82 12.32 -19.21
CA ASP A 29 -10.68 12.25 -18.31
C ASP A 29 -10.76 10.90 -17.62
N ASP A 30 -10.42 9.85 -18.38
CA ASP A 30 -10.01 8.52 -17.96
C ASP A 30 -8.74 8.71 -17.14
N ARG A 31 -8.87 9.40 -16.00
CA ARG A 31 -7.96 9.28 -14.88
C ARG A 31 -8.08 7.84 -14.50
N ILE A 32 -7.21 7.03 -15.08
CA ILE A 32 -6.82 5.72 -14.58
C ILE A 32 -6.54 5.96 -13.11
N CYS A 33 -7.57 5.72 -12.28
CA CYS A 33 -7.51 5.95 -10.87
C CYS A 33 -6.57 4.88 -10.38
N CYS A 34 -5.30 5.24 -10.19
CA CYS A 34 -4.29 4.34 -9.66
C CYS A 34 -4.94 3.61 -8.48
N PRO A 35 -5.06 2.27 -8.54
CA PRO A 35 -5.89 1.53 -7.60
C PRO A 35 -5.47 1.93 -6.19
N LYS A 36 -6.41 2.18 -5.28
CA LYS A 36 -6.04 2.56 -3.91
C LYS A 36 -5.46 1.36 -3.17
N GLU A 37 -4.63 1.60 -2.16
CA GLU A 37 -4.06 0.50 -1.37
C GLU A 37 -5.18 -0.21 -0.58
N LYS A 38 -5.03 -1.53 -0.45
CA LYS A 38 -5.88 -2.43 0.33
C LYS A 38 -5.11 -3.68 0.71
N PHE A 39 -5.58 -4.42 1.70
CA PHE A 39 -5.13 -5.78 1.93
C PHE A 39 -5.61 -6.70 0.81
N HIS A 40 -4.76 -7.64 0.39
CA HIS A 40 -5.05 -8.52 -0.75
C HIS A 40 -4.82 -10.00 -0.47
N GLU A 41 -3.76 -10.32 0.29
CA GLU A 41 -3.35 -11.70 0.56
C GLU A 41 -3.23 -11.90 2.07
N VAL A 42 -3.59 -13.10 2.52
CA VAL A 42 -3.49 -13.52 3.93
C VAL A 42 -2.82 -14.88 3.97
N ASP A 43 -1.80 -15.02 4.82
CA ASP A 43 -1.27 -16.29 5.27
C ASP A 43 -1.70 -16.51 6.72
N GLY A 44 -2.47 -17.56 6.99
CA GLY A 44 -2.94 -17.91 8.33
C GLY A 44 -4.38 -17.50 8.63
N GLY A 45 -4.69 -17.30 9.92
CA GLY A 45 -6.06 -17.28 10.45
C GLY A 45 -6.82 -15.95 10.33
N ALA A 46 -6.47 -15.06 9.40
CA ALA A 46 -7.18 -13.79 9.22
C ALA A 46 -8.18 -13.82 8.06
N ALA A 47 -9.13 -12.89 8.07
CA ALA A 47 -10.07 -12.65 7.00
C ALA A 47 -10.06 -11.17 6.62
N LEU A 48 -10.31 -10.91 5.34
CA LEU A 48 -10.40 -9.56 4.78
C LEU A 48 -11.86 -9.16 4.57
N TYR A 49 -12.20 -7.93 4.92
CA TYR A 49 -13.54 -7.36 4.82
C TYR A 49 -13.47 -5.98 4.14
N ASN A 50 -14.63 -5.46 3.73
CA ASN A 50 -14.78 -4.13 3.13
C ASN A 50 -13.84 -3.92 1.93
N ASP A 51 -13.89 -4.84 0.95
CA ASP A 51 -12.97 -4.87 -0.20
C ASP A 51 -11.49 -4.77 0.19
N GLY A 52 -11.09 -5.54 1.20
CA GLY A 52 -9.70 -5.58 1.65
C GLY A 52 -9.27 -4.37 2.50
N LEU A 53 -10.18 -3.48 2.89
CA LEU A 53 -9.82 -2.36 3.76
C LEU A 53 -9.72 -2.73 5.23
N LEU A 54 -10.28 -3.87 5.66
CA LEU A 54 -10.22 -4.33 7.04
C LEU A 54 -9.66 -5.74 7.08
N ALA A 55 -8.59 -5.94 7.85
CA ALA A 55 -8.07 -7.27 8.17
C ALA A 55 -8.41 -7.62 9.63
N LYS A 56 -8.91 -8.84 9.86
CA LYS A 56 -9.31 -9.31 11.19
C LYS A 56 -8.80 -10.71 11.46
N TYR A 57 -8.18 -10.93 12.61
CA TYR A 57 -7.81 -12.26 13.06
C TYR A 57 -9.06 -13.04 13.52
N CYS A 58 -9.47 -14.07 12.78
CA CYS A 58 -10.74 -14.80 12.95
C CYS A 58 -10.61 -16.28 13.37
N PHE A 59 -9.45 -16.93 13.22
CA PHE A 59 -9.34 -18.39 13.39
C PHE A 59 -8.23 -18.78 14.38
N ARG A 60 -8.61 -19.07 15.63
CA ARG A 60 -7.66 -19.41 16.73
C ARG A 60 -6.99 -20.78 16.58
N ALA A 61 -7.46 -21.63 15.66
CA ALA A 61 -7.04 -23.03 15.56
C ALA A 61 -5.65 -23.24 14.91
N LEU A 62 -5.03 -22.19 14.36
CA LEU A 62 -3.72 -22.30 13.74
C LEU A 62 -2.62 -21.99 14.76
N SER A 63 -1.53 -22.76 14.72
CA SER A 63 -0.35 -22.57 15.56
C SER A 63 0.46 -21.31 15.22
N LYS A 64 -0.08 -20.41 14.40
CA LYS A 64 0.64 -19.31 13.75
C LYS A 64 -0.21 -18.05 13.69
N TYR A 65 0.43 -16.92 13.92
CA TYR A 65 -0.19 -15.60 13.78
C TYR A 65 -0.40 -15.28 12.29
N PRO A 66 -1.55 -14.69 11.92
CA PRO A 66 -1.82 -14.32 10.54
C PRO A 66 -0.91 -13.19 10.06
N ILE A 67 -0.37 -13.37 8.86
CA ILE A 67 0.36 -12.35 8.12
C ILE A 67 -0.54 -11.86 6.98
N ILE A 68 -0.71 -10.55 6.89
CA ILE A 68 -1.54 -9.89 5.90
C ILE A 68 -0.66 -9.03 5.01
N TYR A 69 -0.87 -9.12 3.70
CA TYR A 69 -0.11 -8.38 2.70
C TYR A 69 -1.00 -7.37 1.97
N GLY A 70 -0.40 -6.24 1.59
CA GLY A 70 -1.04 -5.25 0.74
C GLY A 70 -1.11 -5.65 -0.72
N TYR A 71 -1.96 -4.94 -1.44
CA TYR A 71 -2.19 -5.12 -2.86
C TYR A 71 -1.06 -4.52 -3.70
N LYS A 72 -0.61 -3.30 -3.34
CA LYS A 72 0.34 -2.56 -4.16
C LYS A 72 1.77 -3.11 -4.08
N ARG A 73 2.51 -2.76 -5.14
CA ARG A 73 3.92 -3.05 -5.35
C ARG A 73 4.65 -1.74 -5.58
N TYR A 74 5.54 -1.38 -4.66
CA TYR A 74 6.14 -0.05 -4.58
C TYR A 74 7.61 -0.13 -4.98
N SER A 75 8.00 0.55 -6.06
CA SER A 75 9.40 0.53 -6.55
C SER A 75 10.06 1.91 -6.65
N TYR A 76 9.29 2.99 -6.60
CA TYR A 76 9.77 4.36 -6.79
C TYR A 76 8.85 5.36 -6.08
N GLY A 77 9.35 6.56 -5.78
CA GLY A 77 8.58 7.64 -5.18
C GLY A 77 8.32 7.49 -3.68
N THR A 78 7.36 8.29 -3.19
CA THR A 78 6.92 8.29 -1.79
C THR A 78 5.46 7.87 -1.68
N HIS A 79 5.16 6.92 -0.80
CA HIS A 79 3.81 6.39 -0.59
C HIS A 79 3.46 6.41 0.88
N GLN A 80 2.24 6.81 1.22
CA GLN A 80 1.74 6.82 2.59
C GLN A 80 0.56 5.87 2.71
N ILE A 81 0.63 4.97 3.68
CA ILE A 81 -0.44 4.04 4.01
C ILE A 81 -0.84 4.32 5.46
N ARG A 82 -2.10 4.70 5.65
CA ARG A 82 -2.66 4.98 6.97
C ARG A 82 -3.39 3.75 7.49
N PHE A 83 -3.09 3.38 8.72
CA PHE A 83 -3.74 2.30 9.44
C PHE A 83 -4.50 2.84 10.64
N GLN A 84 -5.66 2.27 10.92
CA GLN A 84 -6.41 2.51 12.15
C GLN A 84 -6.54 1.20 12.93
N ILE A 85 -6.18 1.24 14.21
CA ILE A 85 -6.27 0.10 15.13
C ILE A 85 -7.67 0.03 15.72
N GLU A 86 -8.60 -0.58 14.99
CA GLU A 86 -9.99 -0.65 15.43
C GLU A 86 -10.22 -1.57 16.64
N LYS A 87 -9.39 -2.62 16.78
CA LYS A 87 -9.25 -3.37 18.03
C LYS A 87 -7.86 -3.94 18.18
N ARG A 88 -7.30 -3.63 19.34
CA ARG A 88 -6.02 -4.11 19.83
C ARG A 88 -6.21 -5.38 20.66
N GLY A 89 -5.25 -6.28 20.61
CA GLY A 89 -5.12 -7.39 21.55
C GLY A 89 -3.89 -7.22 22.44
N ASP A 90 -3.48 -8.31 23.08
CA ASP A 90 -2.48 -8.31 24.15
C ASP A 90 -1.04 -8.45 23.62
N LEU A 91 -0.89 -8.99 22.42
CA LEU A 91 0.39 -9.21 21.76
C LEU A 91 0.71 -8.09 20.78
N ARG A 92 2.01 -7.87 20.54
CA ARG A 92 2.49 -6.75 19.71
C ARG A 92 2.18 -7.01 18.24
N SER A 93 1.43 -6.15 17.57
CA SER A 93 1.25 -6.22 16.11
C SER A 93 2.50 -5.74 15.36
N PHE A 94 2.76 -6.32 14.19
CA PHE A 94 3.86 -5.92 13.29
C PHE A 94 3.34 -5.02 12.17
N PHE A 95 4.11 -3.99 11.83
CA PHE A 95 3.89 -3.15 10.66
C PHE A 95 5.21 -2.96 9.91
N GLY A 96 5.22 -3.24 8.61
CA GLY A 96 6.44 -3.10 7.84
C GLY A 96 6.26 -3.38 6.35
N ILE A 97 7.38 -3.71 5.73
CA ILE A 97 7.47 -4.06 4.32
C ILE A 97 8.31 -5.33 4.15
N MET A 98 8.19 -5.91 2.96
CA MET A 98 9.16 -6.88 2.46
C MET A 98 9.31 -6.79 0.95
N SER A 99 10.31 -7.50 0.41
CA SER A 99 10.40 -7.69 -1.03
C SER A 99 9.17 -8.45 -1.50
N SER A 100 8.59 -7.97 -2.58
CA SER A 100 7.35 -8.50 -3.09
C SER A 100 7.53 -9.80 -3.86
N LEU A 101 8.78 -10.11 -4.23
CA LEU A 101 9.22 -11.38 -4.82
C LEU A 101 9.31 -12.49 -3.77
N ASP A 102 9.50 -12.12 -2.51
CA ASP A 102 9.63 -13.08 -1.43
C ASP A 102 8.27 -13.54 -0.90
N LYS A 103 8.25 -14.80 -0.49
CA LYS A 103 7.17 -15.39 0.31
C LYS A 103 7.66 -15.47 1.75
N VAL A 104 6.90 -14.96 2.71
CA VAL A 104 7.30 -15.13 4.12
C VAL A 104 7.23 -16.62 4.42
N SER A 105 8.37 -17.20 4.80
CA SER A 105 8.34 -18.46 5.52
C SER A 105 7.72 -18.16 6.88
N ARG A 106 6.51 -18.67 7.05
CA ARG A 106 5.51 -18.75 8.13
C ARG A 106 5.74 -18.34 9.61
N VAL A 107 6.73 -17.55 10.05
CA VAL A 107 6.77 -16.97 11.42
C VAL A 107 7.66 -15.70 11.51
N ILE A 108 7.11 -14.49 11.54
CA ILE A 108 7.93 -13.28 11.79
C ILE A 108 8.47 -13.28 13.23
N SER A 109 7.76 -13.91 14.15
CA SER A 109 7.99 -13.85 15.59
C SER A 109 9.11 -14.76 16.14
N THR A 110 9.69 -15.66 15.34
CA THR A 110 10.77 -16.57 15.79
C THR A 110 11.86 -16.72 14.74
N ASP A 111 12.81 -15.78 14.71
CA ASP A 111 14.12 -15.91 14.05
C ASP A 111 14.11 -16.57 12.65
N LEU A 112 13.23 -16.11 11.77
CA LEU A 112 13.27 -16.57 10.39
C LEU A 112 14.21 -15.72 9.55
N ASP A 113 14.98 -16.43 8.72
CA ASP A 113 15.95 -15.96 7.73
C ASP A 113 15.27 -15.19 6.57
N ASN A 114 14.14 -14.53 6.84
CA ASN A 114 13.47 -13.69 5.86
C ASN A 114 14.19 -12.33 5.82
N ARG A 115 15.28 -12.34 5.06
CA ARG A 115 16.20 -11.22 4.92
C ARG A 115 15.56 -9.97 4.34
N SER A 116 14.42 -10.09 3.68
CA SER A 116 13.73 -8.93 3.12
C SER A 116 12.74 -8.27 4.06
N LEU A 117 12.56 -8.75 5.30
CA LEU A 117 11.59 -8.16 6.22
C LEU A 117 12.15 -6.98 7.01
N TYR A 118 11.46 -5.85 6.94
CA TYR A 118 11.80 -4.58 7.62
C TYR A 118 10.55 -3.97 8.24
N GLY A 119 10.64 -3.48 9.48
CA GLY A 119 9.50 -2.83 10.14
C GLY A 119 9.62 -2.76 11.65
N TRP A 120 8.46 -2.72 12.33
CA TRP A 120 8.38 -2.57 13.77
C TRP A 120 7.29 -3.44 14.40
N TRP A 121 7.57 -3.95 15.59
CA TRP A 121 6.58 -4.47 16.53
C TRP A 121 6.19 -3.38 17.53
N GLU A 122 4.92 -2.95 17.52
CA GLU A 122 4.34 -1.89 18.38
C GLU A 122 5.30 -0.72 18.67
N LEU A 123 5.91 -0.14 17.62
CA LEU A 123 6.81 1.03 17.67
C LEU A 123 8.16 0.83 18.36
N ASN A 124 8.37 -0.26 19.09
CA ASN A 124 9.50 -0.39 20.01
C ASN A 124 10.55 -1.38 19.53
N SER A 125 10.14 -2.51 18.96
CA SER A 125 11.09 -3.52 18.50
C SER A 125 11.27 -3.39 17.00
N ILE A 126 12.49 -3.07 16.58
CA ILE A 126 12.83 -2.86 15.18
C ILE A 126 13.14 -4.22 14.55
N VAL A 127 12.64 -4.46 13.34
CA VAL A 127 13.01 -5.61 12.51
C VAL A 127 13.85 -5.10 11.35
N THR A 128 15.08 -5.57 11.25
CA THR A 128 15.98 -5.30 10.12
C THR A 128 16.54 -6.59 9.59
N ASN A 129 16.38 -6.83 8.28
CA ASN A 129 16.88 -8.04 7.65
C ASN A 129 16.35 -9.31 8.35
N GLY A 130 15.06 -9.30 8.71
CA GLY A 130 14.41 -10.37 9.50
C GLY A 130 14.83 -10.46 10.98
N LYS A 131 15.85 -9.72 11.43
CA LYS A 131 16.36 -9.78 12.80
C LYS A 131 15.65 -8.77 13.70
N VAL A 132 15.24 -9.23 14.89
CA VAL A 132 14.52 -8.40 15.85
C VAL A 132 15.47 -7.77 16.87
N LYS A 133 15.56 -6.44 16.89
CA LYS A 133 16.17 -5.68 17.99
C LYS A 133 15.06 -5.28 18.96
N ARG A 134 14.92 -6.06 20.04
CA ARG A 134 13.89 -5.83 21.07
C ARG A 134 14.20 -4.58 21.89
N SER A 135 13.19 -3.76 22.13
CA SER A 135 13.20 -2.70 23.14
C SER A 135 12.36 -3.10 24.35
N LYS A 136 12.78 -2.64 25.54
CA LYS A 136 12.05 -2.80 26.81
C LYS A 136 10.95 -1.76 27.01
N GLU A 137 10.80 -0.82 26.08
CA GLU A 137 9.75 0.20 26.14
C GLU A 137 8.36 -0.44 26.15
N LYS A 138 7.44 0.21 26.88
CA LYS A 138 6.05 -0.21 27.00
C LYS A 138 5.32 -0.01 25.67
N ASN A 139 4.33 -0.86 25.45
CA ASN A 139 3.53 -0.85 24.26
C ASN A 139 2.66 0.42 24.22
N ASP A 140 2.87 1.26 23.20
CA ASP A 140 2.23 2.58 23.11
C ASP A 140 0.96 2.59 22.24
N ILE A 141 0.64 1.51 21.54
CA ILE A 141 -0.52 1.45 20.62
C ILE A 141 -1.78 1.06 21.39
N GLU A 142 -2.85 1.82 21.20
CA GLU A 142 -4.17 1.63 21.79
C GLU A 142 -5.26 1.49 20.72
N LYS A 143 -6.48 1.16 21.16
CA LYS A 143 -7.65 1.16 20.28
C LYS A 143 -7.90 2.58 19.75
N ASN A 144 -8.27 2.66 18.48
CA ASN A 144 -8.51 3.86 17.68
C ASN A 144 -7.24 4.68 17.37
N ASP A 145 -6.05 4.19 17.73
CA ASP A 145 -4.83 4.85 17.29
C ASP A 145 -4.66 4.73 15.77
N GLU A 146 -4.06 5.78 15.21
CA GLU A 146 -3.70 5.85 13.81
C GLU A 146 -2.18 5.79 13.63
N LEU A 147 -1.77 5.06 12.60
CA LEU A 147 -0.39 4.90 12.18
C LEU A 147 -0.26 5.30 10.71
N THR A 148 0.80 6.02 10.34
CA THR A 148 1.18 6.17 8.93
C THR A 148 2.49 5.45 8.68
N LEU A 149 2.46 4.45 7.80
CA LEU A 149 3.66 3.87 7.21
C LEU A 149 3.98 4.62 5.91
N THR A 150 5.12 5.32 5.89
CA THR A 150 5.62 6.03 4.72
C THR A 150 6.73 5.23 4.07
N LEU A 151 6.60 4.90 2.79
CA LEU A 151 7.60 4.21 1.97
C LEU A 151 8.27 5.25 1.09
N LYS A 152 9.55 5.51 1.34
CA LYS A 152 10.40 6.43 0.57
C LYS A 152 11.33 5.59 -0.29
N CYS A 153 10.81 5.08 -1.42
CA CYS A 153 11.52 4.12 -2.26
C CYS A 153 12.84 4.69 -2.81
N ASP A 154 12.82 5.94 -3.28
CA ASP A 154 14.01 6.57 -3.87
C ASP A 154 15.12 6.80 -2.82
N GLN A 155 14.74 6.99 -1.55
CA GLN A 155 15.65 7.13 -0.42
C GLN A 155 15.94 5.81 0.29
N GLN A 156 15.40 4.68 -0.20
CA GLN A 156 15.55 3.35 0.39
C GLN A 156 15.23 3.34 1.90
N GLN A 157 14.12 3.98 2.26
CA GLN A 157 13.75 4.20 3.65
C GLN A 157 12.26 3.94 3.87
N ILE A 158 11.92 3.45 5.06
CA ILE A 158 10.55 3.46 5.58
C ILE A 158 10.48 4.29 6.86
N GLU A 159 9.32 4.90 7.10
CA GLU A 159 9.01 5.65 8.31
C GLU A 159 7.67 5.18 8.88
N LEU A 160 7.54 5.12 10.21
CA LEU A 160 6.30 4.81 10.90
C LEU A 160 5.99 5.92 11.90
N GLU A 161 4.90 6.65 11.63
CA GLU A 161 4.40 7.71 12.49
C GLU A 161 3.23 7.21 13.32
N HIS A 162 3.28 7.45 14.63
CA HIS A 162 2.15 7.26 15.52
C HIS A 162 1.48 8.60 15.83
N HIS A 163 0.24 8.76 15.39
CA HIS A 163 -0.42 10.07 15.34
C HIS A 163 -0.74 10.64 16.71
N ARG A 164 -1.05 9.80 17.70
CA ARG A 164 -1.39 10.24 19.06
C ARG A 164 -0.15 10.70 19.83
N THR A 165 0.93 9.91 19.81
CA THR A 165 2.16 10.26 20.56
C THR A 165 3.13 11.13 19.77
N LYS A 166 2.84 11.41 18.49
CA LYS A 166 3.72 12.13 17.55
C LYS A 166 5.12 11.51 17.41
N ARG A 167 5.24 10.22 17.73
CA ARG A 167 6.48 9.48 17.59
C ARG A 167 6.68 9.13 16.12
N LEU A 168 7.82 9.53 15.56
CA LEU A 168 8.24 9.18 14.21
C LEU A 168 9.45 8.26 14.27
N LEU A 169 9.29 7.06 13.72
CA LEU A 169 10.36 6.07 13.60
C LEU A 169 10.84 6.03 12.16
N LYS A 170 12.14 5.82 11.96
CA LYS A 170 12.77 5.77 10.64
C LYS A 170 13.67 4.55 10.54
N LEU A 171 13.65 3.90 9.38
CA LEU A 171 14.46 2.73 9.11
C LEU A 171 14.97 2.73 7.67
N SER A 172 16.29 2.70 7.51
CA SER A 172 16.94 2.47 6.21
C SER A 172 16.81 1.01 5.81
N VAL A 173 16.54 0.77 4.53
CA VAL A 173 16.33 -0.55 3.94
C VAL A 173 17.52 -0.87 3.03
N ASP A 174 18.15 -2.01 3.27
CA ASP A 174 19.20 -2.51 2.38
C ASP A 174 18.53 -3.19 1.20
N ILE A 175 18.58 -2.57 0.02
CA ILE A 175 17.94 -3.08 -1.20
C ILE A 175 18.58 -4.36 -1.74
N LEU A 176 19.80 -4.71 -1.30
CA LEU A 176 20.41 -6.00 -1.65
C LEU A 176 19.75 -7.16 -0.91
N LEU A 177 19.16 -6.87 0.25
CA LEU A 177 18.46 -7.84 1.11
C LEU A 177 16.94 -7.75 0.96
N CYS A 178 16.41 -6.56 0.67
CA CYS A 178 15.00 -6.30 0.41
C CYS A 178 14.83 -5.55 -0.94
N PRO A 179 14.99 -6.26 -2.06
CA PRO A 179 14.89 -5.64 -3.38
C PRO A 179 13.46 -5.20 -3.69
N PHE A 180 13.34 -4.16 -4.51
CA PHE A 180 12.06 -3.71 -5.06
C PHE A 180 11.42 -4.79 -5.97
N PRO A 181 10.08 -4.77 -6.15
CA PRO A 181 9.11 -3.90 -5.46
C PRO A 181 8.95 -4.28 -4.00
N TRP A 182 8.58 -3.33 -3.15
CA TRP A 182 8.12 -3.59 -1.79
C TRP A 182 6.62 -3.82 -1.75
N LYS A 183 6.17 -4.64 -0.81
CA LYS A 183 4.76 -4.78 -0.40
C LYS A 183 4.63 -4.56 1.10
N ILE A 184 3.51 -3.99 1.55
CA ILE A 184 3.24 -3.85 2.99
C ILE A 184 2.96 -5.23 3.61
N VAL A 185 3.39 -5.39 4.87
CA VAL A 185 3.21 -6.59 5.68
C VAL A 185 2.70 -6.18 7.05
N VAL A 186 1.65 -6.86 7.51
CA VAL A 186 1.07 -6.69 8.85
C VAL A 186 0.90 -8.05 9.51
N GLU A 187 1.30 -8.20 10.78
CA GLU A 187 1.00 -9.38 11.58
C GLU A 187 0.09 -9.01 12.76
N LEU A 188 -1.00 -9.76 12.92
CA LEU A 188 -1.99 -9.56 13.99
C LEU A 188 -1.96 -10.77 14.94
N PRO A 189 -1.15 -10.76 16.00
CA PRO A 189 -0.94 -11.94 16.82
C PRO A 189 -2.09 -12.30 17.78
N THR A 190 -3.01 -11.39 18.09
CA THR A 190 -4.08 -11.67 19.05
C THR A 190 -5.41 -11.95 18.37
N TYR A 191 -6.06 -13.05 18.77
CA TYR A 191 -7.39 -13.39 18.26
C TYR A 191 -8.39 -12.24 18.43
N GLY A 192 -9.08 -11.90 17.34
CA GLY A 192 -10.06 -10.83 17.33
C GLY A 192 -9.48 -9.42 17.23
N GLU A 193 -8.17 -9.26 17.01
CA GLU A 193 -7.58 -8.01 16.52
C GLU A 193 -8.09 -7.66 15.12
N TYR A 194 -8.22 -6.37 14.86
CA TYR A 194 -8.51 -5.87 13.53
C TYR A 194 -7.89 -4.50 13.27
N VAL A 195 -7.40 -4.36 12.04
CA VAL A 195 -6.73 -3.17 11.53
C VAL A 195 -7.35 -2.76 10.21
N ARG A 196 -7.57 -1.47 10.03
CA ARG A 196 -8.14 -0.89 8.82
C ARG A 196 -7.10 -0.08 8.07
N ILE A 197 -7.08 -0.15 6.74
CA ILE A 197 -6.44 0.87 5.89
C ILE A 197 -7.43 2.03 5.71
N VAL A 198 -7.00 3.24 6.05
CA VAL A 198 -7.78 4.47 5.92
C VAL A 198 -7.40 5.16 4.61
N GLN A 199 -8.38 5.36 3.74
CA GLN A 199 -8.21 6.01 2.43
C GLN A 199 -8.46 7.51 2.53
#